data_AF-A0A956KR98-F1
#
_entry.id   AF-A0A956KR98-F1
#
_cell.length_a   1.000
_cell.length_b   1.000
_cell.length_c   1.000
_cell.angle_alpha   90.00
_cell.angle_beta   90.00
_cell.angle_gamma   90.00
#
_symmetry.space_group_name_H-M   'P 1'
#
loop_
_entity.id
_entity.type
_entity.pdbx_description
1 polymer ?
#
loop_
_entity_poly.entity_id
_entity_poly.type
_entity_poly.pdbx_seq_one_letter_code
_entity_poly.pdbx_strand_id
1 'polypeptide(L)'
;MNKPSNLAEIACLLSCLCLGTILGCRVTLPNPEHCYYAQGDETCAERFPELPYCADPSCSAAPYGCVAEEPTPECHSPCGVDDLSCLGDTDETTTSTSSDDTEQACRFDSECPDEQPLCNYGQCTTCDQTNDPAAACERLDELRPICLGSVCVACTAEALDVCVDAAQACDLESNSCVPCTTHDQCPRGAACDLELGACLPPDAVWHVNGDGSGDFSSISDALEAVGSGSATLIVHQTDGGYPESTVLTGKRTVAILAAPGERPRLVPAGAPSLVLSEEARVYLRGMVLVGDRGVTLSSDSLLHVDASTIMGQLSDTLVVHGSTLVLRNAMVRGGLELDEPAIVLGALSEIRVVYSTIVAVGSGPAIECVLPAPLWPDSSFVRNSLLGNFDADEPSLAPCGAIEFADSVTSLPAESVDWFVDPLQGDLHVNQLVDFSVSQAARWMPGDPTVDYDGDPRPAREGSVDFAGADRLP
;
A
#
# COMPACT_ATOMS: atom_id res chain seq x y z
N MET A 1 -12.66 -29.72 -40.60
CA MET A 1 -13.05 -28.46 -39.93
C MET A 1 -12.48 -28.55 -38.53
N ASN A 2 -11.27 -28.03 -38.34
CA ASN A 2 -10.53 -28.12 -37.08
C ASN A 2 -10.67 -26.79 -36.33
N LYS A 3 -11.17 -26.87 -35.10
CA LYS A 3 -11.25 -25.78 -34.13
C LYS A 3 -9.88 -25.69 -33.42
N PRO A 4 -9.23 -24.52 -33.30
CA PRO A 4 -8.01 -24.42 -32.52
C PRO A 4 -8.36 -24.24 -31.03
N SER A 5 -7.69 -25.02 -30.18
CA SER A 5 -7.75 -24.93 -28.72
C SER A 5 -6.64 -24.03 -28.20
N ASN A 6 -7.06 -22.93 -27.58
CA ASN A 6 -6.50 -22.10 -26.51
C ASN A 6 -4.99 -22.06 -26.20
N LEU A 7 -4.49 -20.82 -26.27
CA LEU A 7 -3.18 -20.26 -25.94
C LEU A 7 -3.00 -20.01 -24.41
N ALA A 8 -3.16 -21.02 -23.55
CA ALA A 8 -3.04 -20.83 -22.09
C ALA A 8 -1.80 -21.47 -21.43
N GLU A 9 -0.90 -22.12 -22.18
CA GLU A 9 0.15 -22.98 -21.60
C GLU A 9 1.58 -22.41 -21.59
N ILE A 10 1.80 -21.14 -21.93
CA ILE A 10 3.17 -20.58 -22.03
C ILE A 10 3.29 -19.32 -21.16
N ALA A 11 3.37 -19.50 -19.84
CA ALA A 11 3.80 -18.43 -18.93
C ALA A 11 4.64 -18.89 -17.72
N CYS A 12 4.74 -20.20 -17.41
CA CYS A 12 5.30 -20.64 -16.13
C CYS A 12 6.67 -21.36 -16.20
N LEU A 13 7.45 -21.18 -17.28
CA LEU A 13 8.64 -22.00 -17.52
C LEU A 13 9.99 -21.26 -17.63
N LEU A 14 10.10 -20.00 -17.19
CA LEU A 14 11.35 -19.24 -17.38
C LEU A 14 11.90 -18.47 -16.17
N SER A 15 11.70 -18.92 -14.92
CA SER A 15 12.31 -18.25 -13.74
C SER A 15 12.72 -19.15 -12.57
N CYS A 16 13.32 -20.33 -12.80
CA CYS A 16 13.89 -21.11 -11.69
C CYS A 16 15.23 -21.74 -12.07
N LEU A 17 16.30 -20.94 -12.03
CA LEU A 17 17.65 -21.46 -11.92
C LEU A 17 18.51 -20.51 -11.07
N CYS A 18 18.38 -20.61 -9.74
CA CYS A 18 19.49 -20.49 -8.77
C CYS A 18 18.96 -20.58 -7.32
N LEU A 19 19.59 -21.47 -6.52
CA LEU A 19 19.52 -21.59 -5.06
C LEU A 19 18.25 -22.22 -4.42
N GLY A 20 18.15 -23.55 -4.52
CA GLY A 20 18.38 -24.40 -3.33
C GLY A 20 17.38 -24.44 -2.18
N THR A 21 16.15 -23.92 -2.30
CA THR A 21 15.04 -24.30 -1.40
C THR A 21 13.77 -24.56 -2.21
N ILE A 22 13.34 -25.83 -2.25
CA ILE A 22 12.15 -26.28 -2.99
C ILE A 22 10.92 -26.01 -2.11
N LEU A 23 10.42 -24.77 -2.11
CA LEU A 23 9.02 -24.52 -1.79
C LEU A 23 8.22 -24.72 -3.08
N GLY A 24 7.89 -25.99 -3.36
CA GLY A 24 7.04 -26.32 -4.49
C GLY A 24 5.65 -25.74 -4.26
N CYS A 25 5.26 -24.74 -5.06
CA CYS A 25 3.86 -24.41 -5.25
C CYS A 25 3.13 -25.70 -5.67
N ARG A 26 2.40 -26.31 -4.74
CA ARG A 26 1.49 -27.40 -5.08
C ARG A 26 0.30 -26.76 -5.78
N VAL A 27 0.40 -26.62 -7.09
CA VAL A 27 -0.78 -26.48 -7.93
C VAL A 27 -1.48 -27.84 -7.85
N THR A 28 -2.43 -27.97 -6.93
CA THR A 28 -3.38 -29.07 -6.95
C THR A 28 -4.29 -28.83 -8.14
N LEU A 29 -3.91 -29.41 -9.27
CA LEU A 29 -4.84 -29.56 -10.38
C LEU A 29 -6.04 -30.37 -9.85
N PRO A 30 -7.29 -29.89 -10.03
CA PRO A 30 -8.46 -30.66 -9.66
C PRO A 30 -8.36 -32.06 -10.27
N ASN A 31 -8.59 -33.10 -9.46
CA ASN A 31 -8.60 -34.47 -9.99
C ASN A 31 -9.82 -34.59 -10.92
N PRO A 32 -9.65 -34.71 -12.25
CA PRO A 32 -10.77 -34.79 -13.17
C PRO A 32 -11.59 -36.08 -12.98
N GLU A 33 -11.06 -37.05 -12.24
CA GLU A 33 -11.77 -38.29 -11.87
C GLU A 33 -12.51 -38.20 -10.54
N HIS A 34 -12.52 -37.05 -9.87
CA HIS A 34 -13.33 -36.86 -8.66
C HIS A 34 -14.81 -36.89 -9.02
N CYS A 35 -15.64 -37.58 -8.24
CA CYS A 35 -17.07 -37.76 -8.51
C CYS A 35 -17.81 -36.43 -8.72
N TYR A 36 -17.37 -35.37 -8.01
CA TYR A 36 -17.87 -34.00 -8.14
C TYR A 36 -17.74 -33.43 -9.56
N TYR A 37 -16.68 -33.78 -10.30
CA TYR A 37 -16.49 -33.36 -11.70
C TYR A 37 -16.97 -34.42 -12.71
N ALA A 38 -17.71 -35.43 -12.24
CA ALA A 38 -18.26 -36.51 -13.04
C ALA A 38 -19.79 -36.60 -12.79
N GLN A 39 -20.35 -37.81 -12.69
CA GLN A 39 -21.80 -38.04 -12.52
C GLN A 39 -22.19 -38.25 -11.05
N GLY A 40 -21.53 -37.56 -10.11
CA GLY A 40 -21.85 -37.62 -8.69
C GLY A 40 -21.89 -39.05 -8.13
N ASP A 41 -23.01 -39.40 -7.50
CA ASP A 41 -23.24 -40.70 -6.85
C ASP A 41 -23.16 -41.88 -7.84
N GLU A 42 -23.55 -41.69 -9.11
CA GLU A 42 -23.48 -42.75 -10.13
C GLU A 42 -22.02 -43.18 -10.36
N THR A 43 -21.11 -42.21 -10.48
CA THR A 43 -19.67 -42.48 -10.62
C THR A 43 -19.12 -43.25 -9.41
N CYS A 44 -19.60 -42.92 -8.21
CA CYS A 44 -19.20 -43.58 -6.98
C CYS A 44 -19.75 -44.99 -6.86
N ALA A 45 -21.05 -45.20 -7.15
CA ALA A 45 -21.68 -46.51 -7.12
C ALA A 45 -21.09 -47.49 -8.15
N GLU A 46 -20.73 -47.02 -9.35
CA GLU A 46 -20.11 -47.84 -10.38
C GLU A 46 -18.66 -48.24 -10.03
N ARG A 47 -17.88 -47.27 -9.54
CA ARG A 47 -16.43 -47.45 -9.32
C ARG A 47 -16.10 -48.05 -7.96
N PHE A 48 -16.89 -47.71 -6.94
CA PHE A 48 -16.69 -48.09 -5.55
C PHE A 48 -18.04 -48.46 -4.90
N PRO A 49 -18.55 -49.70 -5.10
CA PRO A 49 -19.86 -50.10 -4.60
C PRO A 49 -20.08 -49.96 -3.07
N GLU A 50 -18.99 -49.94 -2.29
CA GLU A 50 -19.01 -49.75 -0.83
C GLU A 50 -18.98 -48.26 -0.41
N LEU A 51 -18.81 -47.34 -1.36
CA LEU A 51 -18.69 -45.89 -1.18
C LEU A 51 -19.63 -45.16 -2.15
N PRO A 52 -20.96 -45.34 -2.07
CA PRO A 52 -21.87 -44.94 -3.15
C PRO A 52 -22.14 -43.43 -3.22
N TYR A 53 -21.71 -42.64 -2.24
CA TYR A 53 -22.07 -41.21 -2.16
C TYR A 53 -20.89 -40.32 -2.54
N CYS A 54 -21.18 -39.26 -3.30
CA CYS A 54 -20.22 -38.26 -3.71
C CYS A 54 -20.21 -37.05 -2.78
N ALA A 55 -19.06 -36.78 -2.17
CA ALA A 55 -18.84 -35.61 -1.34
C ALA A 55 -18.15 -34.47 -2.12
N ASP A 56 -18.50 -33.22 -1.79
CA ASP A 56 -17.82 -32.03 -2.30
C ASP A 56 -16.31 -32.05 -1.92
N PRO A 57 -15.40 -31.63 -2.82
CA PRO A 57 -13.96 -31.52 -2.52
C PRO A 57 -13.61 -30.69 -1.27
N SER A 58 -14.46 -29.73 -0.87
CA SER A 58 -14.26 -28.95 0.36
C SER A 58 -14.60 -29.74 1.63
N CYS A 59 -15.43 -30.77 1.52
CA CYS A 59 -15.98 -31.53 2.64
C CYS A 59 -15.30 -32.88 2.88
N SER A 60 -14.57 -33.42 1.89
CA SER A 60 -13.92 -34.72 2.00
C SER A 60 -12.53 -34.75 1.38
N ALA A 61 -11.59 -35.39 2.08
CA ALA A 61 -10.25 -35.67 1.57
C ALA A 61 -10.15 -37.00 0.79
N ALA A 62 -11.29 -37.62 0.45
CA ALA A 62 -11.31 -38.86 -0.31
C ALA A 62 -10.73 -38.62 -1.72
N PRO A 63 -9.77 -39.44 -2.21
CA PRO A 63 -9.07 -39.19 -3.48
C PRO A 63 -9.97 -39.03 -4.72
N TYR A 64 -11.17 -39.61 -4.68
CA TYR A 64 -12.18 -39.53 -5.75
C TYR A 64 -13.51 -38.94 -5.26
N GLY A 65 -13.59 -38.40 -4.04
CA GLY A 65 -14.80 -37.84 -3.45
C GLY A 65 -15.82 -38.86 -2.92
N CYS A 66 -15.66 -40.15 -3.20
CA CYS A 66 -16.62 -41.19 -2.81
C CYS A 66 -16.51 -41.59 -1.33
N VAL A 67 -17.64 -41.63 -0.63
CA VAL A 67 -17.75 -41.96 0.81
C VAL A 67 -18.86 -42.99 1.07
N ALA A 68 -18.74 -43.70 2.20
CA ALA A 68 -19.66 -44.79 2.57
C ALA A 68 -21.00 -44.28 3.15
N GLU A 69 -20.95 -43.18 3.89
CA GLU A 69 -22.11 -42.56 4.53
C GLU A 69 -22.52 -41.33 3.74
N GLU A 70 -23.83 -41.13 3.60
CA GLU A 70 -24.39 -39.99 2.88
C GLU A 70 -23.93 -38.67 3.55
N PRO A 71 -23.25 -37.77 2.83
CA PRO A 71 -22.84 -36.48 3.38
C PRO A 71 -24.04 -35.61 3.80
N THR A 72 -23.77 -34.52 4.52
CA THR A 72 -24.80 -33.49 4.74
C THR A 72 -25.22 -32.86 3.41
N PRO A 73 -26.43 -32.27 3.29
CA PRO A 73 -26.91 -31.67 2.05
C PRO A 73 -25.96 -30.62 1.44
N GLU A 74 -25.24 -29.87 2.28
CA GLU A 74 -24.24 -28.87 1.87
C GLU A 74 -22.97 -29.48 1.27
N CYS A 75 -22.72 -30.76 1.54
CA CYS A 75 -21.52 -31.49 1.14
C CYS A 75 -21.81 -32.65 0.17
N HIS A 76 -23.09 -32.91 -0.13
CA HIS A 76 -23.52 -34.01 -0.98
C HIS A 76 -23.73 -33.49 -2.41
N SER A 77 -23.02 -34.08 -3.36
CA SER A 77 -23.13 -33.73 -4.78
C SER A 77 -23.64 -34.93 -5.57
N PRO A 78 -24.94 -35.26 -5.47
CA PRO A 78 -25.49 -36.49 -6.05
C PRO A 78 -25.33 -36.55 -7.57
N CYS A 79 -25.21 -35.40 -8.24
CA CYS A 79 -25.10 -35.31 -9.69
C CYS A 79 -23.77 -34.73 -10.21
N GLY A 80 -22.81 -34.42 -9.34
CA GLY A 80 -21.65 -33.61 -9.73
C GLY A 80 -22.02 -32.16 -10.07
N VAL A 81 -21.05 -31.40 -10.61
CA VAL A 81 -21.20 -29.95 -10.89
C VAL A 81 -21.99 -29.60 -12.14
N ASP A 82 -22.14 -30.53 -13.08
CA ASP A 82 -22.59 -30.22 -14.44
C ASP A 82 -23.99 -30.76 -14.78
N ASP A 83 -24.65 -31.51 -13.87
CA ASP A 83 -25.89 -32.20 -14.20
C ASP A 83 -26.97 -32.15 -13.12
N LEU A 84 -27.60 -30.99 -12.92
CA LEU A 84 -28.76 -30.86 -12.03
C LEU A 84 -29.98 -31.72 -12.47
N SER A 85 -29.94 -32.42 -13.60
CA SER A 85 -31.08 -33.23 -14.08
C SER A 85 -31.29 -34.53 -13.29
N CYS A 86 -30.33 -34.95 -12.46
CA CYS A 86 -30.46 -36.14 -11.62
C CYS A 86 -31.30 -35.91 -10.35
N LEU A 87 -31.48 -34.65 -9.95
CA LEU A 87 -32.48 -34.25 -8.96
C LEU A 87 -33.84 -34.27 -9.66
N GLY A 88 -34.40 -35.47 -9.83
CA GLY A 88 -35.64 -35.67 -10.58
C GLY A 88 -36.69 -34.62 -10.22
N ASP A 89 -37.28 -34.00 -11.25
CA ASP A 89 -38.31 -32.96 -11.14
C ASP A 89 -39.28 -33.34 -10.02
N THR A 90 -39.15 -32.68 -8.87
CA THR A 90 -40.12 -32.76 -7.77
C THR A 90 -41.35 -32.00 -8.21
N ASP A 91 -42.08 -32.61 -9.14
CA ASP A 91 -43.36 -32.18 -9.66
C ASP A 91 -44.42 -32.51 -8.59
N GLU A 92 -44.38 -31.76 -7.47
CA GLU A 92 -45.44 -31.78 -6.46
C GLU A 92 -46.68 -31.06 -6.98
N THR A 93 -47.43 -31.76 -7.83
CA THR A 93 -48.83 -31.45 -8.10
C THR A 93 -49.68 -31.85 -6.90
N THR A 94 -49.73 -30.99 -5.88
CA THR A 94 -50.80 -31.01 -4.86
C THR A 94 -51.70 -29.80 -5.00
N THR A 95 -52.70 -29.97 -5.86
CA THR A 95 -53.88 -29.10 -5.96
C THR A 95 -54.65 -29.12 -4.64
N SER A 96 -54.53 -28.06 -3.84
CA SER A 96 -55.47 -27.76 -2.76
C SER A 96 -55.94 -26.30 -2.85
N THR A 97 -57.05 -26.14 -3.54
CA THR A 97 -57.95 -24.98 -3.49
C THR A 97 -58.53 -24.81 -2.09
N SER A 98 -58.22 -23.69 -1.42
CA SER A 98 -59.06 -22.97 -0.43
C SER A 98 -58.27 -21.76 0.09
N SER A 99 -58.47 -20.57 -0.51
CA SER A 99 -59.24 -19.43 0.06
C SER A 99 -58.46 -18.49 0.99
N ASP A 100 -58.21 -17.27 0.47
CA ASP A 100 -57.85 -16.00 1.14
C ASP A 100 -56.41 -15.76 1.65
N ASP A 101 -55.38 -16.16 0.88
CA ASP A 101 -53.98 -15.78 1.15
C ASP A 101 -53.48 -14.70 0.18
N THR A 102 -53.10 -13.54 0.71
CA THR A 102 -52.39 -12.48 -0.02
C THR A 102 -51.07 -13.04 -0.55
N GLU A 103 -50.91 -13.13 -1.88
CA GLU A 103 -49.66 -13.55 -2.55
C GLU A 103 -48.47 -12.76 -1.98
N GLN A 104 -47.59 -13.44 -1.26
CA GLN A 104 -46.29 -12.89 -0.89
C GLN A 104 -45.41 -12.90 -2.14
N ALA A 105 -44.82 -11.74 -2.46
CA ALA A 105 -43.98 -11.55 -3.64
C ALA A 105 -42.60 -12.22 -3.51
N CYS A 106 -42.16 -12.53 -2.28
CA CYS A 106 -40.88 -13.17 -2.00
C CYS A 106 -40.93 -13.95 -0.69
N ARG A 107 -40.02 -14.90 -0.52
CA ARG A 107 -39.71 -15.61 0.72
C ARG A 107 -38.25 -15.42 1.14
N PHE A 108 -37.36 -15.18 0.18
CA PHE A 108 -35.93 -14.95 0.38
C PHE A 108 -35.47 -13.76 -0.45
N ASP A 109 -34.35 -13.15 -0.05
CA ASP A 109 -33.76 -11.98 -0.73
C ASP A 109 -33.39 -12.29 -2.20
N SER A 110 -32.97 -13.53 -2.50
CA SER A 110 -32.62 -13.98 -3.86
C SER A 110 -33.81 -14.07 -4.83
N GLU A 111 -35.05 -13.99 -4.33
CA GLU A 111 -36.26 -13.99 -5.17
C GLU A 111 -36.65 -12.57 -5.63
N CYS A 112 -36.00 -11.55 -5.05
CA CYS A 112 -36.29 -10.16 -5.34
C CYS A 112 -35.45 -9.60 -6.48
N PRO A 113 -35.98 -8.61 -7.24
CA PRO A 113 -35.23 -7.95 -8.30
C PRO A 113 -34.13 -7.05 -7.74
N ASP A 114 -33.11 -6.75 -8.55
CA ASP A 114 -31.95 -5.95 -8.16
C ASP A 114 -32.32 -4.55 -7.62
N GLU A 115 -33.42 -3.96 -8.08
CA GLU A 115 -33.88 -2.65 -7.60
C GLU A 115 -34.49 -2.68 -6.18
N GLN A 116 -34.89 -3.86 -5.70
CA GLN A 116 -35.52 -4.07 -4.40
C GLN A 116 -35.05 -5.39 -3.78
N PRO A 117 -33.74 -5.57 -3.55
CA PRO A 117 -33.11 -6.88 -3.36
C PRO A 117 -33.45 -7.56 -2.03
N LEU A 118 -34.24 -6.93 -1.16
CA LEU A 118 -34.52 -7.42 0.19
C LEU A 118 -35.97 -7.90 0.30
N CYS A 119 -36.16 -9.10 0.85
CA CYS A 119 -37.48 -9.63 1.14
C CYS A 119 -37.91 -9.28 2.57
N ASN A 120 -38.84 -8.34 2.71
CA ASN A 120 -39.36 -7.90 4.01
C ASN A 120 -40.87 -8.21 4.13
N TYR A 121 -41.23 -9.13 5.03
CA TYR A 121 -42.60 -9.59 5.23
C TYR A 121 -43.33 -10.03 3.95
N GLY A 122 -42.59 -10.66 3.04
CA GLY A 122 -43.12 -11.14 1.77
C GLY A 122 -43.28 -10.07 0.69
N GLN A 123 -42.64 -8.92 0.85
CA GLN A 123 -42.54 -7.88 -0.18
C GLN A 123 -41.08 -7.56 -0.46
N CYS A 124 -40.73 -7.48 -1.75
CA CYS A 124 -39.43 -6.97 -2.16
C CYS A 124 -39.37 -5.48 -1.85
N THR A 125 -38.27 -5.06 -1.23
CA THR A 125 -38.12 -3.73 -0.66
C THR A 125 -36.67 -3.26 -0.79
N THR A 126 -36.45 -1.96 -0.65
CA THR A 126 -35.10 -1.37 -0.51
C THR A 126 -34.69 -1.32 0.97
N CYS A 127 -33.39 -1.13 1.24
CA CYS A 127 -32.88 -1.22 2.61
C CYS A 127 -33.49 -0.15 3.55
N ASP A 128 -33.77 1.06 3.05
CA ASP A 128 -34.40 2.16 3.78
C ASP A 128 -35.88 1.92 4.14
N GLN A 129 -36.49 0.89 3.56
CA GLN A 129 -37.88 0.50 3.82
C GLN A 129 -37.98 -0.66 4.83
N THR A 130 -36.85 -1.14 5.35
CA THR A 130 -36.81 -2.15 6.40
C THR A 130 -36.81 -1.53 7.80
N ASN A 131 -37.16 -2.31 8.82
CA ASN A 131 -37.12 -1.84 10.21
C ASN A 131 -35.69 -1.73 10.77
N ASP A 132 -34.73 -2.40 10.14
CA ASP A 132 -33.31 -2.37 10.50
C ASP A 132 -32.46 -2.36 9.21
N PRO A 133 -32.25 -1.17 8.61
CA PRO A 133 -31.57 -1.05 7.32
C PRO A 133 -30.14 -1.58 7.31
N ALA A 134 -29.42 -1.46 8.43
CA ALA A 134 -28.04 -1.95 8.53
C ALA A 134 -28.02 -3.49 8.57
N ALA A 135 -28.81 -4.11 9.44
CA ALA A 135 -28.90 -5.57 9.48
C ALA A 135 -29.47 -6.17 8.19
N ALA A 136 -30.31 -5.43 7.46
CA ALA A 136 -30.79 -5.86 6.15
C ALA A 136 -29.65 -5.88 5.11
N CYS A 137 -28.84 -4.83 5.05
CA CYS A 137 -27.70 -4.75 4.15
C CYS A 137 -26.60 -5.75 4.49
N GLU A 138 -26.26 -5.92 5.77
CA GLU A 138 -25.26 -6.90 6.23
C GLU A 138 -25.64 -8.34 5.86
N ARG A 139 -26.93 -8.72 5.96
CA ARG A 139 -27.40 -10.04 5.52
C ARG A 139 -27.34 -10.23 4.00
N LEU A 140 -27.57 -9.15 3.25
CA LEU A 140 -27.55 -9.20 1.79
C LEU A 140 -26.11 -9.32 1.26
N ASP A 141 -25.19 -8.54 1.83
CA ASP A 141 -23.77 -8.55 1.51
C ASP A 141 -22.97 -8.05 2.71
N GLU A 142 -22.19 -8.94 3.33
CA GLU A 142 -21.34 -8.62 4.49
C GLU A 142 -20.30 -7.52 4.18
N LEU A 143 -19.92 -7.35 2.90
CA LEU A 143 -19.01 -6.28 2.46
C LEU A 143 -19.72 -4.94 2.22
N ARG A 144 -21.05 -4.90 2.32
CA ARG A 144 -21.87 -3.70 2.12
C ARG A 144 -22.92 -3.51 3.22
N PRO A 145 -22.53 -3.41 4.49
CA PRO A 145 -23.47 -3.45 5.60
C PRO A 145 -24.24 -2.14 5.82
N ILE A 146 -23.94 -1.06 5.10
CA ILE A 146 -24.55 0.26 5.32
C ILE A 146 -25.64 0.53 4.28
N CYS A 147 -26.83 0.88 4.74
CA CYS A 147 -27.89 1.39 3.89
C CYS A 147 -27.73 2.90 3.67
N LEU A 148 -27.43 3.32 2.44
CA LEU A 148 -27.37 4.72 2.03
C LEU A 148 -28.50 5.03 1.03
N GLY A 149 -29.59 5.60 1.54
CA GLY A 149 -30.81 5.75 0.75
C GLY A 149 -31.38 4.37 0.42
N SER A 150 -31.61 4.06 -0.86
CA SER A 150 -32.19 2.77 -1.26
C SER A 150 -31.17 1.67 -1.57
N VAL A 151 -29.86 1.93 -1.39
CA VAL A 151 -28.77 1.02 -1.78
C VAL A 151 -27.89 0.64 -0.62
N CYS A 152 -27.41 -0.61 -0.61
CA CYS A 152 -26.40 -1.08 0.33
C CYS A 152 -25.00 -0.75 -0.20
N VAL A 153 -24.19 -0.11 0.63
CA VAL A 153 -22.83 0.35 0.32
C VAL A 153 -21.83 -0.12 1.37
N ALA A 154 -20.55 -0.14 1.02
CA ALA A 154 -19.49 -0.61 1.92
C ALA A 154 -19.18 0.38 3.04
N CYS A 155 -19.27 1.68 2.76
CA CYS A 155 -18.88 2.73 3.68
C CYS A 155 -19.55 4.06 3.35
N THR A 156 -19.59 4.99 4.31
CA THR A 156 -20.00 6.38 4.11
C THR A 156 -19.11 7.32 4.94
N ALA A 157 -19.26 8.63 4.77
CA ALA A 157 -18.52 9.63 5.55
C ALA A 157 -18.79 9.51 7.06
N GLU A 158 -19.97 9.03 7.46
CA GLU A 158 -20.39 8.83 8.84
C GLU A 158 -19.97 7.46 9.40
N ALA A 159 -19.56 6.53 8.54
CA ALA A 159 -19.27 5.14 8.89
C ALA A 159 -17.97 4.64 8.23
N LEU A 160 -16.90 5.45 8.35
CA LEU A 160 -15.58 5.13 7.80
C LEU A 160 -14.95 3.88 8.44
N ASP A 161 -15.33 3.59 9.68
CA ASP A 161 -14.75 2.48 10.46
C ASP A 161 -15.10 1.10 9.88
N VAL A 162 -16.12 0.99 9.02
CA VAL A 162 -16.52 -0.29 8.40
C VAL A 162 -15.43 -0.85 7.48
N CYS A 163 -14.68 0.00 6.76
CA CYS A 163 -13.56 -0.47 5.95
C CYS A 163 -12.33 -0.86 6.78
N VAL A 164 -12.29 -0.49 8.07
CA VAL A 164 -11.10 -0.67 8.91
C VAL A 164 -10.92 -2.12 9.35
N ASP A 165 -11.99 -2.86 9.50
CA ASP A 165 -11.91 -4.30 9.77
C ASP A 165 -11.24 -5.06 8.61
N ALA A 166 -11.28 -4.49 7.39
CA ALA A 166 -10.55 -4.96 6.23
C ALA A 166 -9.19 -4.24 6.02
N ALA A 167 -8.80 -3.35 6.94
CA ALA A 167 -7.65 -2.45 6.82
C ALA A 167 -7.67 -1.60 5.54
N GLN A 168 -8.84 -1.20 5.04
CA GLN A 168 -9.00 -0.42 3.80
C GLN A 168 -9.50 1.01 4.09
N ALA A 169 -9.35 1.88 3.10
CA ALA A 169 -9.94 3.23 3.13
C ALA A 169 -11.32 3.24 2.47
N CYS A 170 -12.18 4.16 2.90
CA CYS A 170 -13.46 4.42 2.24
C CYS A 170 -13.28 5.40 1.08
N ASP A 171 -13.57 4.98 -0.14
CA ASP A 171 -13.76 5.91 -1.26
C ASP A 171 -15.18 6.48 -1.19
N LEU A 172 -15.28 7.75 -0.77
CA LEU A 172 -16.55 8.45 -0.60
C LEU A 172 -17.28 8.73 -1.92
N GLU A 173 -16.58 8.70 -3.06
CA GLU A 173 -17.23 8.89 -4.37
C GLU A 173 -17.99 7.63 -4.78
N SER A 174 -17.36 6.46 -4.64
CA SER A 174 -17.95 5.17 -4.99
C SER A 174 -18.65 4.44 -3.83
N ASN A 175 -18.53 4.94 -2.60
CA ASN A 175 -18.97 4.31 -1.35
C ASN A 175 -18.45 2.85 -1.20
N SER A 176 -17.21 2.63 -1.63
CA SER A 176 -16.56 1.31 -1.66
C SER A 176 -15.28 1.32 -0.81
N CYS A 177 -14.95 0.20 -0.18
CA CYS A 177 -13.67 0.03 0.48
C CYS A 177 -12.58 -0.24 -0.57
N VAL A 178 -11.54 0.58 -0.59
CA VAL A 178 -10.43 0.51 -1.55
C VAL A 178 -9.10 0.57 -0.80
N PRO A 179 -8.00 0.05 -1.39
CA PRO A 179 -6.68 0.25 -0.82
C PRO A 179 -6.38 1.75 -0.65
N CYS A 180 -5.79 2.12 0.49
CA CYS A 180 -5.35 3.49 0.71
C CYS A 180 -4.11 3.79 -0.17
N THR A 181 -4.01 5.02 -0.65
CA THR A 181 -2.89 5.55 -1.43
C THR A 181 -2.25 6.79 -0.79
N THR A 182 -2.90 7.32 0.25
CA THR A 182 -2.43 8.46 1.06
C THR A 182 -2.83 8.25 2.52
N HIS A 183 -2.10 8.85 3.45
CA HIS A 183 -2.40 8.69 4.88
C HIS A 183 -3.75 9.30 5.27
N ASP A 184 -4.20 10.37 4.61
CA ASP A 184 -5.42 11.10 4.98
C ASP A 184 -6.72 10.36 4.61
N GLN A 185 -6.63 9.30 3.81
CA GLN A 185 -7.76 8.42 3.49
C GLN A 185 -8.11 7.46 4.64
N CYS A 186 -7.19 7.25 5.58
CA CYS A 186 -7.39 6.33 6.67
C CYS A 186 -8.11 7.03 7.84
N PRO A 187 -9.10 6.37 8.47
CA PRO A 187 -9.94 7.00 9.48
C PRO A 187 -9.19 7.21 10.80
N ARG A 188 -9.76 8.09 11.63
CA ARG A 188 -9.28 8.41 12.99
C ARG A 188 -7.81 8.84 13.06
N GLY A 189 -7.26 9.37 11.95
CA GLY A 189 -5.88 9.80 11.87
C GLY A 189 -4.87 8.67 11.76
N ALA A 190 -5.31 7.43 11.53
CA ALA A 190 -4.41 6.35 11.18
C ALA A 190 -3.71 6.65 9.85
N ALA A 191 -2.48 6.16 9.69
CA ALA A 191 -1.76 6.28 8.45
C ALA A 191 -2.02 5.10 7.52
N CYS A 192 -1.80 5.31 6.23
CA CYS A 192 -1.70 4.24 5.24
C CYS A 192 -0.31 3.57 5.25
N ASP A 193 -0.28 2.24 5.26
CA ASP A 193 0.85 1.44 4.80
C ASP A 193 0.86 1.48 3.26
N LEU A 194 1.68 2.36 2.69
CA LEU A 194 1.66 2.68 1.26
C LEU A 194 2.14 1.53 0.36
N GLU A 195 2.85 0.54 0.91
CA GLU A 195 3.27 -0.64 0.16
C GLU A 195 2.15 -1.68 0.06
N LEU A 196 1.35 -1.82 1.12
CA LEU A 196 0.24 -2.78 1.17
C LEU A 196 -1.10 -2.17 0.74
N GLY A 197 -1.19 -0.84 0.72
CA GLY A 197 -2.44 -0.11 0.54
C GLY A 197 -3.43 -0.35 1.69
N ALA A 198 -2.90 -0.55 2.91
CA ALA A 198 -3.71 -0.89 4.08
C ALA A 198 -3.58 0.16 5.20
N CYS A 199 -4.68 0.52 5.85
CA CYS A 199 -4.66 1.43 6.99
C CYS A 199 -4.04 0.77 8.22
N LEU A 200 -3.18 1.50 8.94
CA LEU A 200 -2.66 1.11 10.23
C LEU A 200 -3.79 1.07 11.29
N PRO A 201 -3.60 0.36 12.42
CA PRO A 201 -4.65 0.21 13.42
C PRO A 201 -5.12 1.57 13.96
N PRO A 202 -6.44 1.86 13.91
CA PRO A 202 -6.99 3.17 14.29
C PRO A 202 -7.02 3.38 15.82
N ASP A 203 -6.82 2.34 16.61
CA ASP A 203 -6.68 2.36 18.05
C ASP A 203 -5.21 2.57 18.51
N ALA A 204 -4.26 2.54 17.57
CA ALA A 204 -2.84 2.80 17.77
C ALA A 204 -2.39 4.11 17.11
N VAL A 205 -3.19 5.17 17.29
CA VAL A 205 -2.86 6.54 16.86
C VAL A 205 -2.51 7.37 18.09
N TRP A 206 -1.26 7.83 18.18
CA TRP A 206 -0.75 8.53 19.36
C TRP A 206 -0.15 9.88 18.99
N HIS A 207 -0.43 10.90 19.79
CA HIS A 207 0.17 12.21 19.68
C HIS A 207 1.45 12.30 20.50
N VAL A 208 2.53 12.76 19.88
CA VAL A 208 3.80 13.04 20.54
C VAL A 208 3.96 14.55 20.64
N ASN A 209 4.04 15.09 21.86
CA ASN A 209 4.28 16.52 22.08
C ASN A 209 5.25 16.73 23.26
N GLY A 210 6.39 17.36 23.00
CA GLY A 210 7.45 17.57 23.99
C GLY A 210 7.09 18.50 25.15
N ASP A 211 5.97 19.24 25.06
CA ASP A 211 5.44 20.03 26.18
C ASP A 211 4.62 19.21 27.20
N GLY A 212 4.38 17.92 26.90
CA GLY A 212 3.63 17.00 27.75
C GLY A 212 2.10 17.02 27.55
N SER A 213 1.60 17.71 26.52
CA SER A 213 0.17 17.72 26.17
C SER A 213 -0.27 16.56 25.25
N GLY A 214 0.69 15.80 24.69
CA GLY A 214 0.43 14.60 23.90
C GLY A 214 0.31 13.33 24.76
N ASP A 215 0.02 12.21 24.10
CA ASP A 215 0.06 10.88 24.72
C ASP A 215 1.47 10.51 25.18
N PHE A 216 2.49 10.98 24.45
CA PHE A 216 3.90 10.84 24.78
C PHE A 216 4.64 12.18 24.68
N SER A 217 5.71 12.32 25.48
CA SER A 217 6.61 13.49 25.42
C SER A 217 7.80 13.32 24.47
N SER A 218 8.09 12.10 24.02
CA SER A 218 9.17 11.81 23.09
C SER A 218 8.74 10.78 22.06
N ILE A 219 9.41 10.79 20.90
CA ILE A 219 9.19 9.82 19.82
C ILE A 219 9.69 8.46 20.29
N SER A 220 10.81 8.40 21.03
CA SER A 220 11.35 7.13 21.53
C SER A 220 10.39 6.41 22.49
N ASP A 221 9.75 7.14 23.42
CA ASP A 221 8.78 6.55 24.35
C ASP A 221 7.56 5.99 23.60
N ALA A 222 7.09 6.73 22.59
CA ALA A 222 5.99 6.28 21.74
C ALA A 222 6.35 5.01 20.97
N LEU A 223 7.56 4.93 20.41
CA LEU A 223 8.05 3.75 19.69
C LEU A 223 8.27 2.53 20.59
N GLU A 224 8.67 2.74 21.84
CA GLU A 224 8.72 1.66 22.83
C GLU A 224 7.31 1.09 23.08
N ALA A 225 6.30 1.96 23.19
CA ALA A 225 4.92 1.55 23.40
C ALA A 225 4.32 0.77 22.21
N VAL A 226 4.80 0.99 20.97
CA VAL A 226 4.39 0.19 19.79
C VAL A 226 4.74 -1.29 19.97
N GLY A 227 5.82 -1.60 20.68
CA GLY A 227 6.31 -2.98 20.81
C GLY A 227 6.65 -3.58 19.44
N SER A 228 6.11 -4.75 19.11
CA SER A 228 6.28 -5.41 17.81
C SER A 228 5.13 -5.15 16.82
N GLY A 229 4.23 -4.21 17.15
CA GLY A 229 3.02 -3.95 16.36
C GLY A 229 3.20 -2.87 15.30
N SER A 230 2.08 -2.24 14.96
CA SER A 230 2.02 -1.11 14.05
C SER A 230 1.27 0.05 14.69
N ALA A 231 1.70 1.29 14.42
CA ALA A 231 1.09 2.48 14.99
C ALA A 231 1.30 3.72 14.10
N THR A 232 0.46 4.72 14.32
CA THR A 232 0.62 6.06 13.75
C THR A 232 0.99 7.04 14.85
N LEU A 233 2.12 7.73 14.69
CA LEU A 233 2.57 8.79 15.58
C LEU A 233 2.32 10.13 14.91
N ILE A 234 1.48 10.96 15.52
CA ILE A 234 1.26 12.35 15.13
C ILE A 234 2.17 13.24 15.98
N VAL A 235 3.24 13.74 15.39
CA VAL A 235 4.29 14.50 16.08
C VAL A 235 4.00 15.99 15.98
N HIS A 236 3.89 16.65 17.13
CA HIS A 236 3.70 18.08 17.23
C HIS A 236 5.05 18.81 17.28
N GLN A 237 5.10 20.04 16.78
CA GLN A 237 6.30 20.84 16.78
C GLN A 237 6.63 21.35 18.19
N THR A 238 7.91 21.34 18.52
CA THR A 238 8.45 21.84 19.78
C THR A 238 9.47 22.95 19.54
N ASP A 239 9.65 23.83 20.54
CA ASP A 239 10.69 24.85 20.52
C ASP A 239 12.07 24.18 20.52
N GLY A 240 12.76 24.22 19.38
CA GLY A 240 14.10 23.65 19.20
C GLY A 240 14.13 22.23 18.65
N GLY A 241 13.00 21.51 18.60
CA GLY A 241 12.91 20.13 18.12
C GLY A 241 13.17 19.08 19.20
N TYR A 242 13.01 17.81 18.81
CA TYR A 242 13.22 16.63 19.64
C TYR A 242 14.71 16.27 19.67
N PRO A 243 15.41 16.39 20.82
CA PRO A 243 16.86 16.16 20.90
C PRO A 243 17.19 14.68 21.10
N GLU A 244 16.59 13.80 20.29
CA GLU A 244 16.71 12.35 20.40
C GLU A 244 17.07 11.71 19.06
N SER A 245 17.70 10.54 19.13
CA SER A 245 17.94 9.68 17.97
C SER A 245 16.92 8.56 18.00
N THR A 246 16.20 8.38 16.90
CA THR A 246 15.16 7.37 16.80
C THR A 246 15.73 6.09 16.21
N VAL A 247 15.62 4.99 16.94
CA VAL A 247 16.08 3.66 16.49
C VAL A 247 14.88 2.71 16.43
N LEU A 248 14.62 2.14 15.24
CA LEU A 248 13.57 1.16 15.05
C LEU A 248 14.17 -0.15 14.52
N THR A 249 13.95 -1.23 15.27
CA THR A 249 14.45 -2.56 14.92
C THR A 249 13.35 -3.60 14.99
N GLY A 250 13.44 -4.61 14.15
CA GLY A 250 12.50 -5.73 14.08
C GLY A 250 11.34 -5.45 13.14
N LYS A 251 10.51 -6.48 12.91
CA LYS A 251 9.32 -6.42 12.04
C LYS A 251 8.22 -5.54 12.64
N ARG A 252 8.39 -4.22 12.57
CA ARG A 252 7.44 -3.20 13.04
C ARG A 252 7.10 -2.26 11.89
N THR A 253 5.87 -1.75 11.87
CA THR A 253 5.44 -0.75 10.89
C THR A 253 4.96 0.50 11.60
N VAL A 254 5.68 1.61 11.46
CA VAL A 254 5.32 2.88 12.12
C VAL A 254 5.18 3.99 11.09
N ALA A 255 4.09 4.73 11.14
CA ALA A 255 3.99 6.02 10.48
C ALA A 255 4.31 7.14 11.46
N ILE A 256 5.19 8.06 11.08
CA ILE A 256 5.58 9.25 11.83
C ILE A 256 5.18 10.45 10.98
N LEU A 257 4.07 11.09 11.36
CA LEU A 257 3.46 12.18 10.61
C LEU A 257 3.54 13.46 11.42
N ALA A 258 3.90 14.57 10.78
CA ALA A 258 3.74 15.88 11.37
C ALA A 258 2.26 16.18 11.64
N ALA A 259 1.99 16.86 12.75
CA ALA A 259 0.68 17.44 13.00
C ALA A 259 0.30 18.47 11.91
N PRO A 260 -0.99 18.64 11.57
CA PRO A 260 -1.41 19.53 10.50
C PRO A 260 -0.90 20.97 10.64
N GLY A 261 -0.18 21.46 9.63
CA GLY A 261 0.37 22.81 9.60
C GLY A 261 1.66 23.00 10.41
N GLU A 262 2.22 21.93 10.97
CA GLU A 262 3.44 21.96 11.77
C GLU A 262 4.61 21.29 11.04
N ARG A 263 5.84 21.63 11.42
CA ARG A 263 7.08 21.02 10.90
C ARG A 263 7.99 20.61 12.06
N PRO A 264 7.61 19.57 12.83
CA PRO A 264 8.43 19.03 13.91
C PRO A 264 9.83 18.61 13.40
N ARG A 265 10.82 18.80 14.27
CA ARG A 265 12.23 18.57 13.95
C ARG A 265 12.82 17.50 14.86
N LEU A 266 13.55 16.55 14.31
CA LEU A 266 14.37 15.60 15.06
C LEU A 266 15.83 16.06 14.99
N VAL A 267 16.43 16.36 16.14
CA VAL A 267 17.72 17.08 16.24
C VAL A 267 18.68 16.43 17.25
N PRO A 268 19.02 15.13 17.12
CA PRO A 268 19.97 14.50 18.03
C PRO A 268 21.33 15.19 18.01
N ALA A 269 21.98 15.20 19.17
CA ALA A 269 23.38 15.61 19.28
C ALA A 269 24.31 14.42 19.03
N GLY A 270 25.19 14.50 18.04
CA GLY A 270 26.27 13.53 17.88
C GLY A 270 25.85 12.17 17.28
N ALA A 271 24.66 12.09 16.67
CA ALA A 271 24.08 10.82 16.22
C ALA A 271 23.20 10.98 14.96
N PRO A 272 22.90 9.88 14.25
CA PRO A 272 21.87 9.90 13.21
C PRO A 272 20.49 10.28 13.74
N SER A 273 19.67 10.97 12.96
CA SER A 273 18.27 11.26 13.35
C SER A 273 17.44 9.99 13.42
N LEU A 274 17.56 9.13 12.42
CA LEU A 274 16.77 7.90 12.32
C LEU A 274 17.68 6.71 11.94
N VAL A 275 17.49 5.57 12.59
CA VAL A 275 18.18 4.31 12.27
C VAL A 275 17.14 3.20 12.17
N LEU A 276 17.05 2.55 11.01
CA LEU A 276 16.17 1.40 10.78
C LEU A 276 16.97 0.13 10.52
N SER A 277 16.51 -0.98 11.11
CA SER A 277 17.08 -2.30 10.87
C SER A 277 16.07 -3.44 11.06
N GLU A 278 16.47 -4.64 10.68
CA GLU A 278 15.75 -5.90 10.95
C GLU A 278 14.30 -5.89 10.46
N GLU A 279 14.08 -5.55 9.19
CA GLU A 279 12.76 -5.50 8.54
C GLU A 279 11.79 -4.42 9.09
N ALA A 280 12.31 -3.40 9.79
CA ALA A 280 11.53 -2.26 10.22
C ALA A 280 11.02 -1.44 9.02
N ARG A 281 9.76 -1.01 9.07
CA ARG A 281 9.09 -0.18 8.05
C ARG A 281 8.66 1.15 8.65
N VAL A 282 9.09 2.26 8.05
CA VAL A 282 8.71 3.61 8.47
C VAL A 282 8.13 4.43 7.33
N TYR A 283 6.99 5.06 7.60
CA TYR A 283 6.38 6.07 6.73
C TYR A 283 6.54 7.45 7.39
N LEU A 284 7.28 8.36 6.77
CA LEU A 284 7.60 9.68 7.31
C LEU A 284 6.90 10.76 6.48
N ARG A 285 6.16 11.68 7.11
CA ARG A 285 5.55 12.83 6.41
C ARG A 285 5.68 14.14 7.18
N GLY A 286 6.07 15.22 6.51
CA GLY A 286 6.10 16.58 7.09
C GLY A 286 7.20 16.84 8.12
N MET A 287 8.17 15.93 8.25
CA MET A 287 9.20 15.98 9.29
C MET A 287 10.48 16.65 8.79
N VAL A 288 11.24 17.25 9.70
CA VAL A 288 12.61 17.71 9.42
C VAL A 288 13.60 16.92 10.27
N LEU A 289 14.46 16.14 9.62
CA LEU A 289 15.48 15.32 10.28
C LEU A 289 16.86 15.99 10.17
N VAL A 290 17.51 16.22 11.32
CA VAL A 290 18.82 16.89 11.40
C VAL A 290 19.71 16.13 12.38
N GLY A 291 20.70 15.41 11.88
CA GLY A 291 21.67 14.73 12.75
C GLY A 291 23.07 14.83 12.18
N ASP A 292 24.07 14.29 12.88
CA ASP A 292 25.44 14.17 12.33
C ASP A 292 25.42 13.41 10.99
N ARG A 293 24.54 12.40 10.94
CA ARG A 293 23.96 11.78 9.75
C ARG A 293 22.46 12.01 9.77
N GLY A 294 21.81 12.07 8.62
CA GLY A 294 20.35 12.15 8.56
C GLY A 294 19.72 10.82 8.97
N VAL A 295 19.85 9.80 8.11
CA VAL A 295 19.22 8.48 8.31
C VAL A 295 20.14 7.33 7.90
N THR A 296 20.04 6.22 8.62
CA THR A 296 20.69 4.94 8.28
C THR A 296 19.66 3.82 8.13
N LEU A 297 19.75 3.05 7.05
CA LEU A 297 18.88 1.93 6.68
C LEU A 297 19.70 0.66 6.50
N SER A 298 19.27 -0.43 7.11
CA SER A 298 19.98 -1.72 7.05
C SER A 298 19.04 -2.92 7.17
N SER A 299 19.52 -4.10 6.78
CA SER A 299 18.87 -5.39 7.10
C SER A 299 17.39 -5.46 6.68
N ASP A 300 17.13 -5.26 5.39
CA ASP A 300 15.81 -5.34 4.75
C ASP A 300 14.76 -4.36 5.32
N SER A 301 15.22 -3.23 5.85
CA SER A 301 14.35 -2.15 6.30
C SER A 301 13.76 -1.35 5.13
N LEU A 302 12.63 -0.69 5.38
CA LEU A 302 11.97 0.21 4.43
C LEU A 302 11.74 1.58 5.07
N LEU A 303 12.11 2.63 4.34
CA LEU A 303 11.74 4.00 4.67
C LEU A 303 11.07 4.67 3.47
N HIS A 304 9.85 5.12 3.69
CA HIS A 304 9.11 5.95 2.75
C HIS A 304 9.01 7.38 3.29
N VAL A 305 9.60 8.34 2.59
CA VAL A 305 9.66 9.75 2.97
C VAL A 305 8.78 10.56 2.03
N ASP A 306 7.83 11.29 2.60
CA ASP A 306 6.91 12.17 1.88
C ASP A 306 6.99 13.60 2.44
N ALA A 307 7.06 14.63 1.61
CA ALA A 307 6.99 16.04 2.02
C ALA A 307 7.85 16.36 3.27
N SER A 308 9.09 15.86 3.30
CA SER A 308 9.98 15.93 4.47
C SER A 308 11.39 16.37 4.07
N THR A 309 12.14 16.89 5.03
CA THR A 309 13.51 17.38 4.84
C THR A 309 14.49 16.56 5.66
N ILE A 310 15.61 16.16 5.06
CA ILE A 310 16.66 15.38 5.71
C ILE A 310 18.02 16.06 5.52
N MET A 311 18.75 16.26 6.62
CA MET A 311 20.03 16.96 6.66
C MET A 311 21.08 16.23 7.51
N GLY A 312 22.27 16.01 6.95
CA GLY A 312 23.45 15.50 7.67
C GLY A 312 24.41 16.62 8.05
N GLN A 313 24.69 16.87 9.33
CA GLN A 313 25.54 18.00 9.74
C GLN A 313 27.02 17.77 9.44
N LEU A 314 27.50 16.54 9.55
CA LEU A 314 28.93 16.23 9.44
C LEU A 314 29.21 15.39 8.21
N SER A 315 28.59 14.22 8.07
CA SER A 315 28.91 13.26 6.99
C SER A 315 27.71 12.98 6.08
N ASP A 316 27.77 11.86 5.34
CA ASP A 316 26.65 11.24 4.62
C ASP A 316 25.27 11.52 5.25
N THR A 317 24.33 12.04 4.45
CA THR A 317 23.00 12.36 4.96
C THR A 317 22.09 11.14 5.00
N LEU A 318 22.10 10.31 3.97
CA LEU A 318 21.33 9.08 3.90
C LEU A 318 22.25 7.91 3.58
N VAL A 319 22.20 6.84 4.36
CA VAL A 319 22.97 5.62 4.10
C VAL A 319 22.03 4.43 4.01
N VAL A 320 22.04 3.73 2.89
CA VAL A 320 21.15 2.58 2.61
C VAL A 320 21.97 1.34 2.33
N HIS A 321 21.73 0.25 3.07
CA HIS A 321 22.41 -1.03 2.89
C HIS A 321 21.45 -2.21 2.90
N GLY A 322 21.17 -2.80 1.73
CA GLY A 322 20.29 -3.96 1.63
C GLY A 322 18.89 -3.62 2.14
N SER A 323 18.35 -2.47 1.76
CA SER A 323 17.11 -1.88 2.26
C SER A 323 16.47 -1.02 1.17
N THR A 324 15.21 -0.66 1.34
CA THR A 324 14.45 0.14 0.38
C THR A 324 14.25 1.57 0.90
N LEU A 325 14.65 2.54 0.08
CA LEU A 325 14.41 3.97 0.31
C LEU A 325 13.45 4.50 -0.75
N VAL A 326 12.32 5.07 -0.33
CA VAL A 326 11.39 5.79 -1.20
C VAL A 326 11.37 7.25 -0.79
N LEU A 327 11.65 8.15 -1.74
CA LEU A 327 11.60 9.60 -1.58
C LEU A 327 10.55 10.18 -2.51
N ARG A 328 9.59 10.90 -1.93
CA ARG A 328 8.49 11.55 -2.64
C ARG A 328 8.34 12.97 -2.13
N ASN A 329 8.35 13.98 -3.00
CA ASN A 329 8.28 15.38 -2.57
C ASN A 329 9.27 15.67 -1.43
N ALA A 330 10.48 15.12 -1.46
CA ALA A 330 11.40 15.18 -0.33
C ALA A 330 12.61 16.06 -0.64
N MET A 331 13.14 16.72 0.39
CA MET A 331 14.36 17.49 0.31
C MET A 331 15.49 16.77 1.07
N VAL A 332 16.60 16.52 0.41
CA VAL A 332 17.79 15.90 1.01
C VAL A 332 18.97 16.81 0.76
N ARG A 333 19.57 17.30 1.85
CA ARG A 333 20.77 18.13 1.78
C ARG A 333 21.94 17.40 2.44
N GLY A 334 23.03 17.24 1.69
CA GLY A 334 24.25 16.53 2.11
C GLY A 334 24.92 17.05 3.39
N GLY A 335 26.00 16.36 3.78
CA GLY A 335 26.93 16.75 4.84
C GLY A 335 27.40 18.20 4.70
N LEU A 336 27.77 18.91 5.78
CA LEU A 336 28.49 20.18 5.63
C LEU A 336 30.00 19.97 5.41
N GLU A 337 30.52 18.78 5.69
CA GLU A 337 31.88 18.43 5.28
C GLU A 337 31.94 18.34 3.76
N LEU A 338 33.01 18.88 3.19
CA LEU A 338 33.22 18.89 1.75
C LEU A 338 33.39 17.44 1.25
N ASP A 339 32.91 17.20 0.03
CA ASP A 339 33.14 15.98 -0.74
C ASP A 339 32.35 14.75 -0.24
N GLU A 340 31.43 14.94 0.71
CA GLU A 340 30.54 13.89 1.20
C GLU A 340 29.26 13.78 0.33
N PRO A 341 28.83 12.57 -0.02
CA PRO A 341 27.61 12.36 -0.78
C PRO A 341 26.36 12.68 0.05
N ALA A 342 25.28 13.10 -0.62
CA ALA A 342 24.00 13.25 0.08
C ALA A 342 23.36 11.88 0.39
N ILE A 343 23.45 10.93 -0.56
CA ILE A 343 22.94 9.56 -0.39
C ILE A 343 24.03 8.55 -0.75
N VAL A 344 24.28 7.62 0.16
CA VAL A 344 25.15 6.45 -0.06
C VAL A 344 24.29 5.20 -0.17
N LEU A 345 24.43 4.49 -1.28
CA LEU A 345 23.73 3.25 -1.56
C LEU A 345 24.72 2.08 -1.61
N GLY A 346 24.57 1.12 -0.70
CA GLY A 346 25.32 -0.13 -0.69
C GLY A 346 24.66 -1.24 -1.50
N ALA A 347 25.28 -2.43 -1.49
CA ALA A 347 24.72 -3.60 -2.19
C ALA A 347 23.29 -3.94 -1.75
N LEU A 348 22.53 -4.49 -2.70
CA LEU A 348 21.15 -4.94 -2.51
C LEU A 348 20.18 -3.84 -2.05
N SER A 349 20.58 -2.57 -2.17
CA SER A 349 19.70 -1.45 -1.82
C SER A 349 18.79 -1.11 -3.00
N GLU A 350 17.57 -0.73 -2.69
CA GLU A 350 16.61 -0.21 -3.66
C GLU A 350 16.34 1.26 -3.36
N ILE A 351 16.29 2.08 -4.41
CA ILE A 351 15.92 3.50 -4.28
C ILE A 351 14.84 3.87 -5.29
N ARG A 352 13.78 4.54 -4.83
CA ARG A 352 12.72 5.09 -5.68
C ARG A 352 12.56 6.57 -5.35
N VAL A 353 12.91 7.45 -6.28
CA VAL A 353 12.85 8.90 -6.07
C VAL A 353 11.88 9.52 -7.08
N VAL A 354 10.91 10.28 -6.58
CA VAL A 354 9.90 10.97 -7.38
C VAL A 354 9.73 12.39 -6.86
N TYR A 355 9.82 13.38 -7.74
CA TYR A 355 9.65 14.81 -7.38
C TYR A 355 10.42 15.16 -6.12
N SER A 356 11.72 14.89 -6.05
CA SER A 356 12.52 15.21 -4.86
C SER A 356 13.75 16.02 -5.24
N THR A 357 14.23 16.83 -4.31
CA THR A 357 15.42 17.67 -4.48
C THR A 357 16.54 17.13 -3.61
N ILE A 358 17.63 16.65 -4.22
CA ILE A 358 18.76 16.02 -3.55
C ILE A 358 20.02 16.80 -3.91
N VAL A 359 20.61 17.47 -2.93
CA VAL A 359 21.78 18.32 -3.18
C VAL A 359 22.87 18.03 -2.16
N ALA A 360 24.05 17.65 -2.64
CA ALA A 360 25.24 17.56 -1.81
C ALA A 360 25.90 18.94 -1.62
N VAL A 361 26.53 19.16 -0.47
CA VAL A 361 27.31 20.38 -0.22
C VAL A 361 28.76 20.12 -0.62
N GLY A 362 29.39 21.07 -1.31
CA GLY A 362 30.73 20.87 -1.87
C GLY A 362 30.71 20.01 -3.12
N SER A 363 31.74 19.18 -3.30
CA SER A 363 31.98 18.41 -4.54
C SER A 363 31.47 16.98 -4.53
N GLY A 364 30.92 16.52 -3.40
CA GLY A 364 30.34 15.19 -3.27
C GLY A 364 29.14 15.00 -4.22
N PRO A 365 28.83 13.77 -4.67
CA PRO A 365 27.68 13.53 -5.53
C PRO A 365 26.38 13.57 -4.72
N ALA A 366 25.26 13.88 -5.38
CA ALA A 366 23.93 13.72 -4.78
C ALA A 366 23.69 12.26 -4.37
N ILE A 367 24.12 11.31 -5.21
CA ILE A 367 24.01 9.88 -4.96
C ILE A 367 25.32 9.17 -5.29
N GLU A 368 25.83 8.39 -4.34
CA GLU A 368 26.96 7.49 -4.48
C GLU A 368 26.55 6.02 -4.34
N CYS A 369 27.02 5.17 -5.24
CA CYS A 369 26.83 3.73 -5.20
C CYS A 369 28.15 3.01 -4.89
N VAL A 370 28.21 2.29 -3.76
CA VAL A 370 29.48 1.78 -3.19
C VAL A 370 29.93 0.44 -3.77
N LEU A 371 29.16 -0.20 -4.65
CA LEU A 371 29.52 -1.50 -5.24
C LEU A 371 29.11 -1.62 -6.73
N PRO A 372 29.86 -2.39 -7.54
CA PRO A 372 29.56 -2.57 -8.96
C PRO A 372 28.23 -3.32 -9.18
N ALA A 373 27.70 -3.16 -10.40
CA ALA A 373 26.28 -3.16 -10.72
C ALA A 373 25.49 -4.50 -10.87
N PRO A 374 25.96 -5.76 -10.68
CA PRO A 374 25.04 -6.89 -10.90
C PRO A 374 24.16 -7.24 -9.68
N LEU A 375 24.21 -6.49 -8.58
CA LEU A 375 23.46 -6.78 -7.34
C LEU A 375 22.34 -5.77 -7.03
N TRP A 376 21.94 -4.98 -8.00
CA TRP A 376 20.88 -3.99 -7.81
C TRP A 376 19.56 -4.53 -8.35
N PRO A 377 18.44 -4.37 -7.63
CA PRO A 377 17.14 -4.73 -8.15
C PRO A 377 16.78 -3.78 -9.31
N ASP A 378 16.16 -4.32 -10.37
CA ASP A 378 15.70 -3.59 -11.56
C ASP A 378 14.62 -2.52 -11.27
N SER A 379 14.21 -2.38 -10.01
CA SER A 379 13.18 -1.46 -9.54
C SER A 379 13.73 -0.13 -9.01
N SER A 380 15.05 0.11 -9.09
CA SER A 380 15.65 1.37 -8.66
C SER A 380 15.54 2.46 -9.74
N PHE A 381 14.88 3.58 -9.42
CA PHE A 381 14.72 4.70 -10.35
C PHE A 381 14.70 6.06 -9.66
N VAL A 382 15.03 7.08 -10.43
CA VAL A 382 14.92 8.50 -10.08
C VAL A 382 14.16 9.20 -11.21
N ARG A 383 13.04 9.83 -10.88
CA ARG A 383 12.25 10.56 -11.87
C ARG A 383 11.71 11.88 -11.37
N ASN A 384 11.45 12.81 -12.28
CA ASN A 384 10.88 14.13 -11.97
C ASN A 384 11.66 14.90 -10.89
N SER A 385 12.95 14.62 -10.73
CA SER A 385 13.73 15.04 -9.56
C SER A 385 14.89 15.94 -9.93
N LEU A 386 15.35 16.73 -8.96
CA LEU A 386 16.47 17.65 -9.08
C LEU A 386 17.64 17.13 -8.25
N LEU A 387 18.75 16.81 -8.91
CA LEU A 387 19.95 16.25 -8.29
C LEU A 387 21.13 17.14 -8.60
N GLY A 388 21.96 17.39 -7.59
CA GLY A 388 23.05 18.33 -7.71
C GLY A 388 24.09 18.26 -6.61
N ASN A 389 25.09 19.10 -6.79
CA ASN A 389 26.05 19.49 -5.77
C ASN A 389 26.30 21.00 -5.91
N PHE A 390 26.96 21.60 -4.94
CA PHE A 390 27.29 23.04 -4.98
C PHE A 390 28.62 23.34 -5.68
N ASP A 391 29.32 22.32 -6.17
CA ASP A 391 30.57 22.45 -6.93
C ASP A 391 30.41 21.84 -8.33
N ALA A 392 30.04 22.69 -9.29
CA ALA A 392 29.55 22.25 -10.60
C ALA A 392 30.57 21.57 -11.54
N ASP A 393 31.82 21.44 -11.11
CA ASP A 393 32.83 20.70 -11.86
C ASP A 393 32.75 19.18 -11.63
N GLU A 394 31.99 18.71 -10.62
CA GLU A 394 31.86 17.29 -10.28
C GLU A 394 30.50 16.68 -10.66
N PRO A 395 30.45 15.41 -11.07
CA PRO A 395 29.21 14.76 -11.42
C PRO A 395 28.33 14.60 -10.17
N SER A 396 27.06 14.96 -10.28
CA SER A 396 26.09 14.76 -9.19
C SER A 396 25.74 13.28 -8.94
N LEU A 397 26.32 12.37 -9.73
CA LEU A 397 26.15 10.92 -9.65
C LEU A 397 27.50 10.22 -9.73
N ALA A 398 27.87 9.46 -8.70
CA ALA A 398 28.93 8.46 -8.79
C ALA A 398 28.35 7.15 -9.38
N PRO A 399 29.15 6.12 -9.74
CA PRO A 399 28.75 5.10 -10.71
C PRO A 399 27.59 4.19 -10.25
N CYS A 400 26.36 4.66 -10.46
CA CYS A 400 25.09 4.01 -10.16
C CYS A 400 24.45 3.42 -11.44
N GLY A 401 25.22 2.66 -12.22
CA GLY A 401 24.81 2.20 -13.57
C GLY A 401 23.56 1.31 -13.64
N ALA A 402 22.93 0.98 -12.51
CA ALA A 402 21.69 0.23 -12.41
C ALA A 402 20.44 1.10 -12.12
N ILE A 403 20.62 2.38 -11.75
CA ILE A 403 19.49 3.27 -11.47
C ILE A 403 19.00 3.88 -12.79
N GLU A 404 17.70 3.74 -13.06
CA GLU A 404 17.06 4.42 -14.19
C GLU A 404 16.80 5.90 -13.86
N PHE A 405 17.13 6.81 -14.78
CA PHE A 405 16.83 8.23 -14.66
C PHE A 405 15.88 8.66 -15.77
N ALA A 406 14.76 9.29 -15.40
CA ALA A 406 13.77 9.81 -16.33
C ALA A 406 13.31 11.22 -15.92
N ASP A 407 13.12 12.12 -16.89
CA ASP A 407 12.50 13.44 -16.67
C ASP A 407 13.07 14.21 -15.45
N SER A 408 14.38 14.10 -15.22
CA SER A 408 15.09 14.64 -14.05
C SER A 408 16.26 15.53 -14.48
N VAL A 409 16.63 16.46 -13.62
CA VAL A 409 17.83 17.28 -13.77
C VAL A 409 18.91 16.68 -12.90
N THR A 410 19.99 16.19 -13.51
CA THR A 410 21.06 15.43 -12.82
C THR A 410 22.41 16.15 -12.80
N SER A 411 22.42 17.42 -13.21
CA SER A 411 23.60 18.27 -13.18
C SER A 411 23.16 19.72 -12.99
N LEU A 412 23.75 20.40 -12.01
CA LEU A 412 23.50 21.80 -11.77
C LEU A 412 24.68 22.66 -12.24
N PRO A 413 24.46 23.89 -12.72
CA PRO A 413 25.54 24.84 -12.99
C PRO A 413 26.16 25.38 -11.70
N ALA A 414 27.33 26.02 -11.80
CA ALA A 414 28.10 26.51 -10.64
C ALA A 414 27.31 27.54 -9.81
N GLU A 415 26.52 28.36 -10.47
CA GLU A 415 25.65 29.37 -9.89
C GLU A 415 24.34 28.82 -9.30
N SER A 416 24.14 27.49 -9.28
CA SER A 416 22.89 26.88 -8.82
C SER A 416 22.62 27.00 -7.33
N VAL A 417 23.62 27.32 -6.50
CA VAL A 417 23.42 27.62 -5.07
C VAL A 417 22.39 28.73 -4.89
N ASP A 418 22.43 29.74 -5.76
CA ASP A 418 21.53 30.89 -5.72
C ASP A 418 20.11 30.54 -6.19
N TRP A 419 19.87 29.32 -6.70
CA TRP A 419 18.52 28.86 -7.06
C TRP A 419 17.70 28.45 -5.84
N PHE A 420 18.34 28.19 -4.69
CA PHE A 420 17.66 27.69 -3.50
C PHE A 420 17.41 28.83 -2.49
N VAL A 421 16.36 28.72 -1.66
CA VAL A 421 15.99 29.76 -0.69
C VAL A 421 16.98 29.82 0.49
N ASP A 422 17.25 28.71 1.15
CA ASP A 422 18.26 28.60 2.22
C ASP A 422 18.93 27.20 2.20
N PRO A 423 19.78 26.94 1.19
CA PRO A 423 20.33 25.61 0.95
C PRO A 423 21.15 25.07 2.13
N LEU A 424 21.79 25.94 2.91
CA LEU A 424 22.60 25.53 4.06
C LEU A 424 21.74 25.06 5.24
N GLN A 425 20.52 25.60 5.38
CA GLN A 425 19.51 25.14 6.34
C GLN A 425 18.58 24.05 5.77
N GLY A 426 18.91 23.51 4.58
CA GLY A 426 18.15 22.44 3.93
C GLY A 426 16.84 22.88 3.28
N ASP A 427 16.61 24.19 3.20
CA ASP A 427 15.53 24.76 2.41
C ASP A 427 15.96 24.78 0.93
N LEU A 428 15.56 23.73 0.22
CA LEU A 428 15.85 23.52 -1.19
C LEU A 428 14.66 23.89 -2.09
N HIS A 429 13.76 24.77 -1.62
CA HIS A 429 12.75 25.37 -2.50
C HIS A 429 13.48 26.14 -3.60
N VAL A 430 13.05 25.95 -4.84
CA VAL A 430 13.61 26.68 -5.97
C VAL A 430 13.03 28.09 -5.98
N ASN A 431 13.85 29.08 -6.31
CA ASN A 431 13.46 30.48 -6.43
C ASN A 431 13.51 30.95 -7.89
N GLN A 432 13.09 32.19 -8.14
CA GLN A 432 12.89 32.72 -9.50
C GLN A 432 14.17 32.78 -10.37
N LEU A 433 15.35 32.52 -9.80
CA LEU A 433 16.62 32.45 -10.52
C LEU A 433 16.85 31.11 -11.20
N VAL A 434 16.01 30.10 -10.93
CA VAL A 434 16.13 28.77 -11.52
C VAL A 434 16.00 28.81 -13.04
N ASP A 435 16.81 28.00 -13.73
CA ASP A 435 16.75 27.87 -15.19
C ASP A 435 15.39 27.30 -15.62
N PHE A 436 14.88 27.81 -16.74
CA PHE A 436 13.68 27.31 -17.41
C PHE A 436 13.73 25.79 -17.67
N SER A 437 14.92 25.22 -17.89
CA SER A 437 15.12 23.78 -18.06
C SER A 437 14.61 22.97 -16.86
N VAL A 438 14.74 23.48 -15.62
CA VAL A 438 14.20 22.82 -14.41
C VAL A 438 12.67 22.85 -14.40
N SER A 439 12.07 23.98 -14.81
CA SER A 439 10.61 24.19 -14.81
C SER A 439 9.83 23.34 -15.83
N GLN A 440 10.53 22.66 -16.74
CA GLN A 440 9.93 21.82 -17.78
C GLN A 440 10.51 20.39 -17.83
N ALA A 441 11.42 20.06 -16.90
CA ALA A 441 12.12 18.79 -16.92
C ALA A 441 11.21 17.62 -16.53
N ALA A 442 10.33 17.82 -15.54
CA ALA A 442 9.46 16.76 -15.05
C ALA A 442 8.27 16.51 -15.98
N ARG A 443 7.78 15.27 -15.99
CA ARG A 443 6.55 14.85 -16.65
C ARG A 443 5.68 14.10 -15.67
N TRP A 444 4.47 14.62 -15.44
CA TRP A 444 3.51 13.99 -14.55
C TRP A 444 2.95 12.68 -15.16
N MET A 445 2.89 11.63 -14.36
CA MET A 445 2.32 10.33 -14.70
C MET A 445 1.28 9.87 -13.66
N PRO A 446 0.33 8.98 -14.01
CA PRO A 446 -0.55 8.37 -13.03
C PRO A 446 0.22 7.72 -11.88
N GLY A 447 -0.16 8.02 -10.64
CA GLY A 447 0.54 7.60 -9.42
C GLY A 447 1.54 8.63 -8.88
N ASP A 448 1.78 9.73 -9.60
CA ASP A 448 2.58 10.84 -9.11
C ASP A 448 1.84 11.62 -8.01
N PRO A 449 2.58 12.28 -7.11
CA PRO A 449 2.00 13.27 -6.21
C PRO A 449 1.12 14.28 -6.95
N THR A 450 -0.04 14.55 -6.37
CA THR A 450 -0.99 15.56 -6.86
C THR A 450 -0.74 16.95 -6.26
N VAL A 451 0.16 17.04 -5.29
CA VAL A 451 0.65 18.28 -4.67
C VAL A 451 2.18 18.21 -4.55
N ASP A 452 2.85 19.35 -4.39
CA ASP A 452 4.28 19.44 -4.11
C ASP A 452 4.59 19.41 -2.60
N TYR A 453 5.78 19.86 -2.22
CA TYR A 453 6.26 19.84 -0.83
C TYR A 453 5.48 20.80 0.07
N ASP A 454 5.08 21.97 -0.44
CA ASP A 454 4.27 22.95 0.29
C ASP A 454 2.76 22.69 0.22
N GLY A 455 2.35 21.72 -0.60
CA GLY A 455 0.95 21.33 -0.79
C GLY A 455 0.28 22.03 -1.97
N ASP A 456 1.04 22.73 -2.81
CA ASP A 456 0.52 23.36 -4.00
C ASP A 456 0.17 22.32 -5.07
N PRO A 457 -0.96 22.47 -5.79
CA PRO A 457 -1.42 21.45 -6.73
C PRO A 457 -0.45 21.20 -7.89
N ARG A 458 -0.15 19.93 -8.16
CA ARG A 458 0.54 19.49 -9.37
C ARG A 458 -0.41 19.22 -10.54
N PRO A 459 0.05 19.22 -11.82
CA PRO A 459 -0.76 18.76 -12.94
C PRO A 459 -1.41 17.41 -12.63
N ALA A 460 -2.67 17.24 -13.02
CA ALA A 460 -3.38 15.96 -12.86
C ALA A 460 -3.56 15.24 -14.21
N ARG A 461 -2.79 15.62 -15.23
CA ARG A 461 -2.90 15.07 -16.59
C ARG A 461 -1.58 14.46 -17.03
N GLU A 462 -1.65 13.19 -17.42
CA GLU A 462 -0.51 12.42 -17.95
C GLU A 462 0.25 13.18 -19.05
N GLY A 463 1.58 13.18 -18.92
CA GLY A 463 2.52 13.81 -19.84
C GLY A 463 2.64 15.33 -19.70
N SER A 464 1.89 15.96 -18.80
CA SER A 464 2.02 17.40 -18.53
C SER A 464 3.41 17.69 -17.95
N VAL A 465 4.04 18.75 -18.45
CA VAL A 465 5.33 19.20 -17.94
C VAL A 465 5.18 19.86 -16.57
N ASP A 466 6.21 19.72 -15.73
CA ASP A 466 6.28 20.30 -14.39
C ASP A 466 7.74 20.63 -14.01
N PHE A 467 7.92 21.26 -12.86
CA PHE A 467 9.21 21.44 -12.20
C PHE A 467 9.76 20.10 -11.73
N ALA A 468 11.02 19.83 -12.09
CA ALA A 468 11.77 18.77 -11.43
C ALA A 468 12.18 19.22 -10.03
N GLY A 469 11.99 18.33 -9.05
CA GLY A 469 12.29 18.61 -7.63
C GLY A 469 11.07 18.52 -6.72
N ALA A 470 11.34 18.66 -5.42
CA ALA A 470 10.34 18.59 -4.35
C ALA A 470 9.27 19.67 -4.46
N ASP A 471 9.67 20.85 -4.92
CA ASP A 471 8.84 22.04 -4.85
C ASP A 471 8.93 22.92 -6.09
N ARG A 472 8.03 23.91 -6.18
CA ARG A 472 7.97 24.92 -7.23
C ARG A 472 8.47 26.26 -6.72
N LEU A 473 8.30 27.29 -7.56
CA LEU A 473 8.42 28.66 -7.11
C LEU A 473 7.20 28.98 -6.22
N PRO A 474 7.40 29.47 -4.98
CA PRO A 474 6.30 29.95 -4.13
C PRO A 474 5.63 31.23 -4.68
#